data_AF-A0A077LJE3-F1
#
_entry.id   AF-A0A077LJE3-F1
#
_cell.length_a   1.000
_cell.length_b   1.000
_cell.length_c   1.000
_cell.angle_alpha   90.00
_cell.angle_beta   90.00
_cell.angle_gamma   90.00
#
_symmetry.space_group_name_H-M   'P 1'
#
loop_
_entity.id
_entity.type
_entity.pdbx_description
1 polymer ?
#
loop_
_entity_poly.entity_id
_entity_poly.type
_entity_poly.pdbx_seq_one_letter_code
_entity_poly.pdbx_strand_id
1 'polypeptide(L)'
;MPEPSNMNTAIHTMLLDCGLFDSVSSSELASVAGYFSITEFDKDQVIFNEGDPGTFMCIIDQGSVVVRKLNPDGQAVDIASLRRGRALGEMAVLDGERRSASCIAASHCQLLTLGRDSLDKMIDEAPKIAAKIIRALAISLSRRLRMVDGQLLAQQV
;
A
#
# COMPACT_ATOMS: atom_id res chain seq x y z
N MET A 1 -11.38 -22.57 1.94
CA MET A 1 -10.39 -21.67 2.60
C MET A 1 -9.06 -22.41 2.58
N PRO A 2 -7.97 -21.85 2.02
CA PRO A 2 -6.68 -22.52 2.02
C PRO A 2 -6.13 -22.66 3.46
N GLU A 3 -5.37 -23.73 3.70
CA GLU A 3 -4.65 -23.97 4.96
C GLU A 3 -3.71 -22.79 5.29
N PRO A 4 -3.55 -22.38 6.58
CA PRO A 4 -2.75 -21.22 6.97
C PRO A 4 -1.30 -21.24 6.47
N SER A 5 -0.71 -22.43 6.31
CA SER A 5 0.63 -22.62 5.77
C SER A 5 0.74 -22.22 4.29
N ASN A 6 -0.28 -22.52 3.49
CA ASN A 6 -0.30 -22.20 2.05
C ASN A 6 -0.52 -20.69 1.81
N MET A 7 -1.36 -20.05 2.64
CA MET A 7 -1.59 -18.61 2.56
C MET A 7 -0.31 -17.80 2.85
N ASN A 8 0.42 -18.17 3.90
CA ASN A 8 1.67 -17.49 4.24
C ASN A 8 2.74 -17.66 3.16
N THR A 9 2.78 -18.82 2.48
CA THR A 9 3.68 -19.02 1.33
C THR A 9 3.30 -18.13 0.15
N ALA A 10 2.01 -17.98 -0.15
CA ALA A 10 1.54 -17.07 -1.21
C ALA A 10 1.89 -15.61 -0.89
N ILE A 11 1.61 -15.15 0.33
CA ILE A 11 1.95 -13.80 0.80
C ILE A 11 3.46 -13.57 0.73
N HIS A 12 4.26 -14.52 1.20
CA HIS A 12 5.73 -14.44 1.14
C HIS A 12 6.23 -14.25 -0.30
N THR A 13 5.65 -14.99 -1.25
CA THR A 13 5.95 -14.85 -2.68
C THR A 13 5.59 -13.46 -3.20
N MET A 14 4.40 -12.95 -2.87
CA MET A 14 3.97 -11.60 -3.27
C MET A 14 4.85 -10.50 -2.65
N LEU A 15 5.30 -10.67 -1.40
CA LEU A 15 6.21 -9.74 -0.74
C LEU A 15 7.58 -9.69 -1.42
N LEU A 16 8.08 -10.84 -1.90
CA LEU A 16 9.31 -10.90 -2.69
C LEU A 16 9.16 -10.22 -4.06
N ASP A 17 8.04 -10.44 -4.73
CA ASP A 17 7.81 -9.96 -6.09
C ASP A 17 7.46 -8.47 -6.18
N CYS A 18 6.99 -7.85 -5.08
CA CYS A 18 6.49 -6.48 -5.14
C CYS A 18 7.59 -5.41 -5.36
N GLY A 19 8.87 -5.76 -5.16
CA GLY A 19 10.01 -4.85 -5.34
C GLY A 19 10.05 -3.67 -4.37
N LEU A 20 9.26 -3.73 -3.29
CA LEU A 20 9.22 -2.71 -2.25
C LEU A 20 10.22 -2.99 -1.13
N PHE A 21 10.46 -4.27 -0.85
CA PHE A 21 11.17 -4.75 0.34
C PHE A 21 12.56 -5.34 0.04
N ASP A 22 13.26 -4.83 -0.98
CA ASP A 22 14.57 -5.34 -1.44
C ASP A 22 15.66 -5.41 -0.34
N SER A 23 15.53 -4.61 0.73
CA SER A 23 16.46 -4.63 1.88
C SER A 23 16.08 -5.63 2.98
N VAL A 24 15.00 -6.38 2.81
CA VAL A 24 14.51 -7.40 3.75
C VAL A 24 14.83 -8.78 3.16
N SER A 25 15.44 -9.67 3.95
CA SER A 25 15.79 -10.99 3.44
C SER A 25 14.54 -11.85 3.22
N SER A 26 14.65 -12.86 2.35
CA SER A 26 13.55 -13.81 2.13
C SER A 26 13.08 -14.50 3.43
N SER A 27 14.01 -14.87 4.32
CA SER A 27 13.66 -15.47 5.61
C SER A 27 12.95 -14.48 6.54
N GLU A 28 13.34 -13.20 6.52
CA GLU A 28 12.66 -12.15 7.27
C GLU A 28 11.24 -11.93 6.73
N LEU A 29 11.07 -11.83 5.41
CA LEU A 29 9.74 -11.72 4.79
C LEU A 29 8.85 -12.92 5.10
N ALA A 30 9.40 -14.14 5.13
CA ALA A 30 8.65 -15.33 5.52
C ALA A 30 8.16 -15.24 6.97
N SER A 31 8.98 -14.72 7.88
CA SER A 31 8.60 -14.55 9.29
C SER A 31 7.53 -13.49 9.52
N VAL A 32 7.39 -12.50 8.62
CA VAL A 32 6.37 -11.44 8.75
C VAL A 32 5.18 -11.61 7.80
N ALA A 33 5.15 -12.66 6.98
CA ALA A 33 4.03 -12.93 6.08
C ALA A 33 2.68 -13.00 6.83
N GLY A 34 2.69 -13.57 8.05
CA GLY A 34 1.49 -13.69 8.87
C GLY A 34 0.88 -12.38 9.39
N TYR A 35 1.56 -11.23 9.25
CA TYR A 35 0.97 -9.91 9.58
C TYR A 35 0.17 -9.32 8.41
N PHE A 36 0.35 -9.86 7.21
CA PHE A 36 -0.35 -9.42 6.01
C PHE A 36 -1.57 -10.32 5.74
N SER A 37 -2.46 -9.84 4.87
CA SER A 37 -3.57 -10.62 4.34
C SER A 37 -3.70 -10.37 2.83
N ILE A 38 -4.40 -11.25 2.13
CA ILE A 38 -4.76 -11.05 0.72
C ILE A 38 -6.20 -10.56 0.68
N THR A 39 -6.45 -9.48 -0.05
CA THR A 39 -7.80 -8.91 -0.25
C THR A 39 -8.01 -8.66 -1.73
N GLU A 40 -9.19 -9.00 -2.23
CA GLU A 40 -9.56 -8.84 -3.62
C GLU A 40 -10.64 -7.77 -3.77
N PHE A 41 -10.54 -7.01 -4.86
CA PHE A 41 -11.52 -6.00 -5.24
C PHE A 41 -11.84 -6.14 -6.72
N ASP A 42 -13.13 -6.20 -7.05
CA ASP A 42 -13.57 -6.14 -8.43
C ASP A 42 -13.45 -4.72 -9.00
N LYS A 43 -13.48 -4.63 -10.33
CA LYS A 43 -13.46 -3.34 -11.02
C LYS A 43 -14.58 -2.44 -10.48
N ASP A 44 -14.25 -1.16 -10.32
CA ASP A 44 -15.09 -0.07 -9.83
C ASP A 44 -15.43 -0.14 -8.33
N GLN A 45 -14.95 -1.15 -7.59
CA GLN A 45 -15.07 -1.18 -6.14
C GLN A 45 -14.16 -0.15 -5.46
N VAL A 46 -14.71 0.52 -4.46
CA VAL A 46 -13.99 1.47 -3.61
C VAL A 46 -13.19 0.69 -2.57
N ILE A 47 -11.88 0.93 -2.51
CA ILE A 47 -10.99 0.37 -1.49
C ILE A 47 -11.10 1.21 -0.20
N PHE A 48 -11.08 2.53 -0.33
CA PHE A 48 -11.39 3.51 0.72
C PHE A 48 -11.65 4.90 0.12
N ASN A 49 -12.34 5.77 0.85
CA ASN A 49 -12.60 7.15 0.43
C ASN A 49 -11.63 8.14 1.09
N GLU A 50 -11.40 9.26 0.42
CA GLU A 50 -10.77 10.45 1.02
C GLU A 50 -11.50 10.86 2.30
N GLY A 51 -10.75 11.15 3.36
CA GLY A 51 -11.30 11.53 4.66
C GLY A 51 -11.71 10.36 5.57
N ASP A 52 -11.76 9.11 5.08
CA ASP A 52 -12.03 7.96 5.95
C ASP A 52 -10.91 7.77 6.99
N PRO A 53 -11.18 7.16 8.16
CA PRO A 53 -10.12 6.68 9.04
C PRO A 53 -9.21 5.67 8.32
N GLY A 54 -7.90 5.81 8.44
CA GLY A 54 -6.95 4.90 7.80
C GLY A 54 -6.50 3.74 8.69
N THR A 55 -7.13 2.58 8.51
CA THR A 55 -6.87 1.39 9.36
C THR A 55 -5.97 0.33 8.71
N PHE A 56 -5.72 0.42 7.41
CA PHE A 56 -4.86 -0.51 6.67
C PHE A 56 -4.21 0.13 5.45
N MET A 57 -3.12 -0.45 4.97
CA MET A 57 -2.49 -0.10 3.70
C MET A 57 -2.53 -1.30 2.76
N CYS A 58 -2.35 -1.05 1.46
CA CYS A 58 -2.32 -2.08 0.43
C CYS A 58 -1.02 -2.04 -0.37
N ILE A 59 -0.60 -3.18 -0.89
CA ILE A 59 0.38 -3.31 -1.96
C ILE A 59 -0.29 -4.06 -3.10
N ILE A 60 -0.25 -3.51 -4.31
CA ILE A 60 -0.87 -4.11 -5.48
C ILE A 60 -0.02 -5.30 -5.94
N ASP A 61 -0.55 -6.52 -5.90
CA ASP A 61 0.08 -7.67 -6.55
C ASP A 61 -0.48 -7.87 -7.97
N GLN A 62 -1.80 -7.77 -8.13
CA GLN A 62 -2.47 -7.85 -9.43
C GLN A 62 -3.46 -6.70 -9.62
N GLY A 63 -3.64 -6.27 -10.87
CA GLY A 63 -4.61 -5.26 -11.27
C GLY A 63 -4.07 -3.83 -11.25
N SER A 64 -4.98 -2.87 -11.15
CA SER A 64 -4.69 -1.44 -11.19
C SER A 64 -5.68 -0.66 -10.33
N VAL A 65 -5.18 0.36 -9.63
CA VAL A 65 -5.97 1.22 -8.74
C VAL A 65 -5.87 2.67 -9.23
N VAL A 66 -6.98 3.39 -9.20
CA VAL A 66 -7.02 4.83 -9.45
C VAL A 66 -7.07 5.57 -8.13
N VAL A 67 -6.22 6.59 -8.00
CA VAL A 67 -6.23 7.53 -6.88
C VAL A 67 -6.99 8.77 -7.31
N ARG A 68 -8.02 9.12 -6.53
CA ARG A 68 -8.98 10.18 -6.84
C ARG A 68 -9.08 11.16 -5.69
N LYS A 69 -9.10 12.46 -5.99
CA LYS A 69 -9.31 13.54 -5.02
C LYS A 69 -10.43 14.46 -5.45
N LEU A 70 -11.02 15.16 -4.48
CA LEU A 70 -11.88 16.30 -4.78
C LEU A 70 -11.01 17.55 -5.04
N ASN A 71 -11.28 18.26 -6.13
CA ASN A 71 -10.71 19.58 -6.38
C ASN A 71 -11.44 20.65 -5.52
N PRO A 72 -10.98 21.92 -5.52
CA PRO A 72 -11.64 22.99 -4.75
C PRO A 72 -13.11 23.24 -5.09
N ASP A 73 -13.56 22.87 -6.30
CA ASP A 73 -14.94 22.99 -6.76
C ASP A 73 -15.80 21.77 -6.39
N GLY A 74 -15.24 20.80 -5.65
CA GLY A 74 -15.90 19.56 -5.25
C GLY A 74 -16.02 18.51 -6.35
N GLN A 75 -15.33 18.70 -7.48
CA GLN A 75 -15.30 17.72 -8.58
C GLN A 75 -14.23 16.66 -8.33
N ALA A 76 -14.56 15.41 -8.59
CA ALA A 76 -13.63 14.31 -8.45
C ALA A 76 -12.65 14.23 -9.64
N VAL A 77 -11.36 14.22 -9.34
CA VAL A 77 -10.27 14.19 -10.32
C VAL A 77 -9.36 13.00 -10.04
N ASP A 78 -9.06 12.22 -11.07
CA ASP A 78 -8.09 11.13 -11.00
C ASP A 78 -6.67 11.71 -11.08
N ILE A 79 -5.90 11.56 -10.01
CA ILE A 79 -4.56 12.16 -9.88
C ILE A 79 -3.44 11.15 -10.13
N ALA A 80 -3.73 9.85 -10.06
CA ALA A 80 -2.77 8.80 -10.38
C ALA A 80 -3.43 7.48 -10.74
N SER A 81 -2.74 6.66 -11.54
CA SER A 81 -3.04 5.25 -11.74
C SER A 81 -1.87 4.40 -11.25
N LEU A 82 -2.15 3.52 -10.29
CA LEU A 82 -1.19 2.64 -9.63
C LEU A 82 -1.34 1.22 -10.18
N ARG A 83 -0.22 0.50 -10.28
CA ARG A 83 -0.13 -0.89 -10.76
C ARG A 83 0.67 -1.74 -9.79
N ARG A 84 0.90 -3.01 -10.14
CA ARG A 84 1.72 -3.98 -9.39
C ARG A 84 2.98 -3.35 -8.78
N GLY A 85 3.27 -3.72 -7.53
CA GLY A 85 4.42 -3.27 -6.73
C GLY A 85 4.24 -1.90 -6.07
N ARG A 86 3.14 -1.19 -6.32
CA ARG A 86 2.86 0.10 -5.69
C ARG A 86 2.10 -0.08 -4.38
N ALA A 87 2.58 0.59 -3.32
CA ALA A 87 1.86 0.74 -2.07
C ALA A 87 0.84 1.90 -2.15
N LEU A 88 -0.29 1.76 -1.46
CA LEU A 88 -1.30 2.81 -1.29
C LEU A 88 -1.92 2.75 0.12
N GLY A 89 -2.39 3.91 0.61
CA GLY A 89 -2.99 4.01 1.94
C GLY A 89 -1.99 3.91 3.10
N GLU A 90 -0.69 3.82 2.82
CA GLU A 90 0.38 3.70 3.81
C GLU A 90 0.54 4.93 4.69
N MET A 91 0.24 6.13 4.16
CA MET A 91 0.36 7.39 4.92
C MET A 91 -0.46 7.31 6.20
N ALA A 92 -1.75 7.03 6.06
CA ALA A 92 -2.70 6.98 7.16
C ALA A 92 -2.42 5.85 8.16
N VAL A 93 -1.73 4.78 7.75
CA VAL A 93 -1.27 3.74 8.69
C VAL A 93 -0.04 4.21 9.48
N LEU A 94 0.86 4.98 8.85
CA LEU A 94 2.10 5.44 9.45
C LEU A 94 1.94 6.67 10.35
N ASP A 95 1.11 7.64 9.97
CA ASP A 95 1.01 8.94 10.66
C ASP A 95 -0.23 9.06 11.57
N GLY A 96 -1.20 8.17 11.43
CA GLY A 96 -2.42 8.23 12.22
C GLY A 96 -3.59 8.96 11.57
N GLU A 97 -3.35 9.69 10.48
CA GLU A 97 -4.28 10.65 9.88
C GLU A 97 -5.38 9.99 9.04
N ARG A 98 -6.30 10.80 8.54
CA ARG A 98 -7.34 10.36 7.60
C ARG A 98 -6.77 10.05 6.21
N ARG A 99 -7.50 9.27 5.41
CA ARG A 99 -7.15 8.99 4.01
C ARG A 99 -6.95 10.29 3.23
N SER A 100 -5.79 10.43 2.59
CA SER A 100 -5.42 11.62 1.82
C SER A 100 -6.09 11.71 0.44
N ALA A 101 -6.67 10.61 -0.04
CA ALA A 101 -7.37 10.47 -1.32
C ALA A 101 -8.24 9.20 -1.31
N SER A 102 -9.22 9.13 -2.21
CA SER A 102 -9.97 7.91 -2.50
C SER A 102 -9.16 6.97 -3.39
N CYS A 103 -9.30 5.66 -3.18
CA CYS A 103 -8.70 4.63 -4.03
C CYS A 103 -9.79 3.69 -4.55
N ILE A 104 -9.84 3.52 -5.88
CA ILE A 104 -10.85 2.73 -6.57
C ILE A 104 -10.16 1.70 -7.45
N ALA A 105 -10.60 0.45 -7.41
CA ALA A 105 -10.09 -0.60 -8.29
C ALA A 105 -10.47 -0.29 -9.76
N ALA A 106 -9.50 -0.05 -10.63
CA ALA A 106 -9.72 0.19 -12.06
C ALA A 106 -9.79 -1.12 -12.89
N SER A 107 -9.42 -2.23 -12.27
CA SER A 107 -9.59 -3.60 -12.77
C SER A 107 -9.79 -4.53 -11.58
N HIS A 108 -10.03 -5.83 -11.81
CA HIS A 108 -9.97 -6.81 -10.73
C HIS A 108 -8.55 -6.78 -10.11
N CYS A 109 -8.49 -6.54 -8.80
CA CYS A 109 -7.27 -6.34 -8.05
C CYS A 109 -7.11 -7.43 -7.00
N GLN A 110 -5.87 -7.91 -6.86
CA GLN A 110 -5.43 -8.69 -5.71
C GLN A 110 -4.38 -7.88 -4.97
N LEU A 111 -4.63 -7.61 -3.70
CA LEU A 111 -3.84 -6.71 -2.88
C LEU A 111 -3.32 -7.45 -1.64
N LEU A 112 -2.05 -7.22 -1.29
CA LEU A 112 -1.57 -7.49 0.06
C LEU A 112 -2.02 -6.35 0.97
N THR A 113 -2.64 -6.66 2.10
CA THR A 113 -3.08 -5.69 3.10
C THR A 113 -2.28 -5.83 4.39
N LEU A 114 -1.92 -4.69 4.98
CA LEU A 114 -1.31 -4.60 6.31
C LEU A 114 -2.14 -3.63 7.16
N GLY A 115 -2.78 -4.15 8.20
CA GLY A 115 -3.53 -3.35 9.17
C GLY A 115 -2.61 -2.57 10.10
N ARG A 116 -3.09 -1.47 10.68
CA ARG A 116 -2.38 -0.71 11.70
C ARG A 116 -2.03 -1.58 12.90
N ASP A 117 -3.01 -2.29 13.45
CA ASP A 117 -2.80 -3.20 14.58
C ASP A 117 -1.78 -4.31 14.26
N SER A 118 -1.74 -4.81 13.02
CA SER A 118 -0.74 -5.78 12.59
C SER A 118 0.65 -5.17 12.45
N LEU A 119 0.75 -3.92 12.00
CA LEU A 119 2.02 -3.19 11.98
C LEU A 119 2.52 -2.92 13.41
N ASP A 120 1.65 -2.48 14.31
CA ASP A 120 1.99 -2.24 15.73
C ASP A 120 2.47 -3.54 16.38
N LYS A 121 1.77 -4.65 16.15
CA LYS A 121 2.20 -5.97 16.61
C LYS A 121 3.55 -6.38 16.03
N MET A 122 3.81 -6.09 14.75
CA MET A 122 5.11 -6.36 14.13
C MET A 122 6.24 -5.50 14.72
N ILE A 123 5.94 -4.26 15.11
CA ILE A 123 6.89 -3.37 15.81
C ILE A 123 7.29 -3.97 17.16
N ASP A 124 6.33 -4.53 17.90
CA ASP A 124 6.58 -5.13 19.21
C ASP A 124 7.30 -6.49 19.10
N GLU A 125 6.85 -7.37 18.21
CA GLU A 125 7.34 -8.75 18.13
C GLU A 125 8.59 -8.91 17.25
N ALA A 126 8.75 -8.05 16.23
CA ALA A 126 9.83 -8.14 15.24
C ALA A 126 10.41 -6.75 14.87
N PRO A 127 10.88 -5.95 15.85
CA PRO A 127 11.23 -4.53 15.67
C PRO A 127 12.26 -4.27 14.57
N LYS A 128 13.24 -5.17 14.41
CA LYS A 128 14.26 -5.05 13.34
C LYS A 128 13.67 -5.19 11.94
N ILE A 129 12.69 -6.07 11.77
CA ILE A 129 12.03 -6.29 10.48
C ILE A 129 11.02 -5.15 10.23
N ALA A 130 10.24 -4.78 11.24
CA ALA A 130 9.34 -3.63 11.19
C ALA A 130 10.07 -2.35 10.76
N ALA A 131 11.25 -2.07 11.33
CA ALA A 131 12.06 -0.93 10.94
C ALA A 131 12.46 -0.96 9.46
N LYS A 132 12.76 -2.13 8.89
CA LYS A 132 13.07 -2.28 7.46
C LYS A 132 11.83 -2.06 6.59
N ILE A 133 10.67 -2.59 6.99
CA ILE A 133 9.39 -2.39 6.31
C ILE A 133 9.03 -0.90 6.29
N ILE A 134 9.05 -0.24 7.45
CA ILE A 134 8.78 1.21 7.58
C ILE A 134 9.76 2.02 6.70
N ARG A 135 11.05 1.67 6.73
CA ARG A 135 12.05 2.33 5.87
C ARG A 135 11.76 2.17 4.38
N ALA A 136 11.33 0.98 3.94
CA ALA A 136 10.93 0.74 2.56
C ALA A 136 9.73 1.62 2.14
N LEU A 137 8.71 1.72 3.01
CA LEU A 137 7.56 2.60 2.79
C LEU A 137 7.97 4.07 2.72
N ALA A 138 8.81 4.53 3.65
CA ALA A 138 9.34 5.88 3.68
C ALA A 138 10.14 6.22 2.41
N ILE A 139 10.96 5.31 1.91
CA ILE A 139 11.69 5.48 0.65
C ILE A 139 10.72 5.59 -0.53
N SER A 140 9.69 4.74 -0.57
CA SER A 140 8.66 4.78 -1.63
C SER A 140 7.87 6.09 -1.64
N LEU A 141 7.45 6.58 -0.48
CA LEU A 141 6.86 7.90 -0.28
C LEU A 141 7.81 9.01 -0.76
N SER A 142 9.07 8.99 -0.31
CA SER A 142 10.08 9.98 -0.67
C SER A 142 10.35 10.04 -2.17
N ARG A 143 10.37 8.88 -2.86
CA ARG A 143 10.47 8.82 -4.33
C ARG A 143 9.25 9.44 -5.01
N ARG A 144 8.03 9.16 -4.53
CA ARG A 144 6.80 9.75 -5.08
C ARG A 144 6.76 11.27 -4.92
N LEU A 145 7.12 11.78 -3.74
CA LEU A 145 7.13 13.22 -3.49
C LEU A 145 8.06 13.95 -4.46
N ARG A 146 9.28 13.44 -4.64
CA ARG A 146 10.23 13.98 -5.64
C ARG A 146 9.70 13.96 -7.07
N MET A 147 8.93 12.94 -7.44
CA MET A 147 8.31 12.88 -8.78
C MET A 147 7.21 13.93 -8.94
N VAL A 148 6.38 14.12 -7.91
CA VAL A 148 5.30 15.13 -7.92
C VAL A 148 5.89 16.54 -7.98
N ASP A 149 6.92 16.84 -7.18
CA ASP A 149 7.59 18.15 -7.19
C ASP A 149 8.15 18.48 -8.60
N GLY A 150 8.76 17.50 -9.27
CA GLY A 150 9.26 17.67 -10.63
C GLY A 150 8.15 17.89 -11.68
N GLN A 151 6.99 17.27 -11.49
CA GLN A 151 5.83 17.45 -12.39
C GLN A 151 5.18 18.84 -12.23
N LEU A 152 5.11 19.36 -11.00
CA LEU A 152 4.58 20.70 -10.73
C LEU A 152 5.43 21.79 -11.40
N LEU A 153 6.76 21.64 -11.41
CA LEU A 153 7.66 22.56 -12.12
C LEU A 153 7.45 22.51 -13.64
N ALA A 154 7.17 21.34 -14.21
CA ALA A 154 6.95 21.18 -15.65
C ALA A 154 5.61 21.76 -16.15
N GLN A 155 4.65 22.02 -15.26
CA GLN A 155 3.34 22.59 -15.60
C GLN A 155 3.30 24.13 -15.54
N GLN A 156 4.38 24.77 -15.09
CA GLN A 156 4.51 26.23 -14.98
C GLN A 156 5.27 26.87 -16.16
N VAL A 157 5.58 26.10 -17.20
CA VAL A 157 6.25 26.52 -18.45
C VAL A 157 5.32 26.30 -19.62
#